data_AF-A0A7W4H7N0-F1
#
_entry.id   AF-A0A7W4H7N0-F1
#
_cell.length_a   1.000
_cell.length_b   1.000
_cell.length_c   1.000
_cell.angle_alpha   90.00
_cell.angle_beta   90.00
_cell.angle_gamma   90.00
#
_symmetry.space_group_name_H-M   'P 1'
#
loop_
_entity.id
_entity.type
_entity.pdbx_description
1 polymer ?
#
loop_
_entity_poly.entity_id
_entity_poly.type
_entity_poly.pdbx_seq_one_letter_code
_entity_poly.pdbx_strand_id
1 'polypeptide(L)' 'LDRIVVLDNGKIIEQGSHDELLKLKDGQYKKLWNRQSGAFIEESKSAVK' A
#
# COMPACT_ATOMS: atom_id res chain seq x y z
N LEU A 1 10.67 -0.55 -15.52
CA LEU A 1 11.32 -0.82 -14.21
C LEU A 1 10.63 0.12 -13.24
N ASP A 2 9.56 -0.35 -12.62
CA ASP A 2 8.66 0.47 -11.82
C ASP A 2 8.93 0.17 -10.35
N ARG A 3 9.48 1.15 -9.65
CA ARG A 3 9.81 1.06 -8.23
C ARG A 3 9.00 2.10 -7.47
N ILE A 4 8.42 1.66 -6.36
CA ILE A 4 7.72 2.52 -5.42
C ILE A 4 8.72 2.94 -4.34
N VAL A 5 8.68 4.22 -3.97
CA VAL A 5 9.51 4.78 -2.90
C VAL A 5 8.57 5.44 -1.89
N VAL A 6 8.68 5.02 -0.63
CA VAL A 6 7.93 5.59 0.49
C VAL A 6 8.80 6.60 1.21
N LEU A 7 8.30 7.83 1.30
CA LEU A 7 8.95 8.93 1.98
C LEU A 7 8.24 9.21 3.30
N ASP A 8 9.02 9.40 4.36
CA ASP A 8 8.54 9.87 5.67
C ASP A 8 9.51 10.93 6.19
N ASN A 9 8.98 12.10 6.58
CA ASN A 9 9.78 13.23 7.07
C ASN A 9 10.98 13.60 6.17
N GLY A 10 10.78 13.55 4.84
CA GLY A 10 11.82 13.86 3.85
C GLY A 10 12.90 12.79 3.68
N LYS A 11 12.73 11.61 4.28
CA LYS A 11 13.65 10.46 4.17
C LYS A 11 12.96 9.29 3.49
N ILE A 12 13.72 8.52 2.73
CA ILE A 12 13.22 7.26 2.16
C ILE A 12 13.23 6.20 3.26
N ILE A 13 12.06 5.71 3.61
CA ILE A 13 11.90 4.66 4.63
C ILE A 13 11.73 3.28 4.01
N GLU A 14 11.17 3.20 2.80
CA GLU A 14 10.97 1.93 2.07
C GLU A 14 11.08 2.15 0.57
N GLN A 15 11.59 1.15 -0.16
CA GLN A 15 11.60 1.15 -1.62
C GLN A 15 11.53 -0.27 -2.16
N GLY A 16 10.85 -0.46 -3.28
CA GLY A 16 10.74 -1.77 -3.92
C GLY A 16 9.57 -1.86 -4.88
N SER A 17 9.29 -3.06 -5.37
CA SER A 17 8.08 -3.34 -6.13
C SER A 17 6.86 -3.38 -5.21
N HIS A 18 5.66 -3.21 -5.76
CA HIS A 18 4.40 -3.32 -5.02
C HIS A 18 4.32 -4.61 -4.17
N ASP A 19 4.64 -5.74 -4.80
CA ASP A 19 4.61 -7.08 -4.18
C ASP A 19 5.60 -7.22 -3.01
N GLU A 20 6.79 -6.62 -3.14
CA GLU A 20 7.83 -6.62 -2.11
C GLU A 20 7.39 -5.80 -0.90
N LEU A 21 6.84 -4.61 -1.15
CA LEU A 21 6.38 -3.71 -0.10
C LEU A 21 5.13 -4.22 0.65
N LEU A 22 4.24 -4.99 -0.01
CA LEU A 22 3.08 -5.61 0.65
C LEU A 22 3.45 -6.79 1.57
N LYS A 23 4.57 -7.46 1.31
CA LYS A 23 5.07 -8.59 2.13
C LYS A 23 5.71 -8.14 3.43
N LEU A 24 6.10 -6.86 3.54
CA LEU A 24 6.61 -6.29 4.77
C LEU A 24 5.52 -6.32 5.86
N LYS A 25 5.81 -6.98 7.00
CA LYS A 25 4.85 -7.15 8.10
C LYS A 25 4.38 -5.80 8.65
N ASP A 26 5.28 -4.82 8.75
CA ASP A 26 5.00 -3.50 9.31
C ASP A 26 5.15 -2.35 8.31
N GLY A 27 5.14 -2.66 7.01
CA GLY A 27 5.46 -1.68 5.99
C GLY A 27 4.48 -0.52 5.91
N GLN A 28 5.01 0.70 5.80
CA GLN A 28 4.19 1.89 5.71
C GLN A 28 3.45 1.98 4.39
N TYR A 29 4.09 1.53 3.30
CA TYR A 29 3.41 1.36 2.03
C TYR A 29 2.10 0.58 2.17
N LYS A 30 2.16 -0.59 2.83
CA LYS A 30 1.00 -1.47 3.04
C LYS A 30 -0.09 -0.82 3.87
N LYS A 31 0.28 -0.08 4.93
CA LYS A 31 -0.66 0.64 5.79
C LYS A 31 -1.41 1.74 5.01
N LEU A 32 -0.70 2.50 4.19
CA LEU A 32 -1.29 3.53 3.32
C LEU A 32 -2.16 2.89 2.22
N TRP A 33 -1.66 1.84 1.58
CA TRP A 33 -2.37 1.08 0.57
C TRP A 33 -3.69 0.53 1.10
N ASN A 34 -3.68 -0.16 2.24
CA ASN A 34 -4.91 -0.71 2.83
C ASN A 34 -5.95 0.37 3.18
N ARG A 35 -5.53 1.59 3.53
CA ARG A 35 -6.44 2.71 3.78
C ARG A 35 -7.07 3.25 2.50
N GLN A 36 -6.28 3.37 1.44
CA GLN A 36 -6.75 3.92 0.16
C GLN A 36 -7.52 2.87 -0.66
N SER A 37 -7.04 1.64 -0.72
CA SER A 37 -7.68 0.51 -1.39
C SER A 37 -8.84 -0.07 -0.58
N GLY A 38 -8.85 0.08 0.76
CA GLY A 38 -9.97 -0.33 1.60
C GLY A 38 -11.29 0.31 1.19
N ALA A 39 -11.27 1.59 0.80
CA ALA A 39 -12.42 2.28 0.24
C ALA A 39 -12.96 1.62 -1.05
N PHE A 40 -12.07 1.05 -1.88
CA PHE A 40 -12.45 0.32 -3.09
C PHE A 40 -12.89 -1.13 -2.81
N ILE A 41 -12.30 -1.79 -1.82
CA ILE A 41 -12.65 -3.19 -1.48
C ILE A 41 -14.00 -3.27 -0.75
N GLU A 42 -14.35 -2.29 0.09
CA GLU A 42 -15.70 -2.24 0.69
C GLU A 42 -16.79 -2.01 -0.37
N GLU A 43 -16.58 -1.08 -1.31
CA GLU A 43 -17.54 -0.83 -2.40
C GLU A 43 -17.72 -2.07 -3.29
N SER A 44 -16.64 -2.80 -3.55
CA SER A 44 -16.67 -4.06 -4.32
C SER A 44 -17.37 -5.21 -3.58
N LYS A 45 -17.33 -5.25 -2.24
CA LYS A 45 -18.06 -6.24 -1.43
C LYS A 45 -19.54 -5.89 -1.29
N SER A 46 -19.89 -4.61 -1.27
CA SER A 46 -21.28 -4.15 -1.23
C SER A 46 -22.00 -4.29 -2.58
N ALA A 47 -21.29 -4.29 -3.70
CA ALA A 47 -21.84 -4.54 -5.03
C ALA A 47 -22.15 -6.02 -5.33
N VAL A 48 -21.76 -6.94 -4.44
CA VAL A 48 -22.13 -8.36 -4.46
C VAL A 48 -23.02 -8.66 -3.25
N LYS A 49 -24.18 -8.01 -3.18
CA LYS A 49 -25.27 -8.43 -2.29
C LYS A 49 -26.62 -8.29 -2.99
#